data_AF-A0A926VPC9-F1
#
_entry.id   AF-A0A926VPC9-F1
#
_cell.length_a   1.000
_cell.length_b   1.000
_cell.length_c   1.000
_cell.angle_alpha   90.00
_cell.angle_beta   90.00
_cell.angle_gamma   90.00
#
_symmetry.space_group_name_H-M   'P 1'
#
loop_
_entity.id
_entity.type
_entity.pdbx_description
1 polymer ?
#
loop_
_entity_poly.entity_id
_entity_poly.type
_entity_poly.pdbx_seq_one_letter_code
_entity_poly.pdbx_strand_id
1 'polypeptide(L)'
;MMNTGLRLPAPEIEALLQGRIIAVMPNKFITPGREFALCPADASINLLPVEQYYCSSFLPIAQSTFAQPNSQGVLIQPQQMSLLPNEEQLKLPLLAYETVLIKAWGRCELCQILNNTESLAALSHLTIWTTEALKEILRQKQNIFLAYLRVYQLPKSIEVPIKSNSQFVALPQPVNLSEAKPVINDRTFTQRKHQLEKLEPSLHPELEELQSAIASLTISQPAAKQLDDDIKVFLGWSSDKLIKQPDPDLTWINDIAKLGDRTIEQDEDKSNYQAGTDFEIIAHRSLDFLGFKVEENYKGGAGGLDLFCSQPYPLVCECKAGKSIPDRAVEELDRIGKRHLKESYLQAVRLIR
;
A
#
# COMPACT_ATOMS: atom_id res chain seq x y z
N MET A 1 3.21 28.68 -5.67
CA MET A 1 1.79 28.88 -5.32
C MET A 1 0.95 28.38 -6.48
N MET A 2 0.02 27.47 -6.20
CA MET A 2 -0.83 26.84 -7.21
C MET A 2 -2.19 27.53 -7.26
N ASN A 3 -2.67 27.86 -8.45
CA ASN A 3 -3.95 28.55 -8.67
C ASN A 3 -4.84 27.86 -9.71
N THR A 4 -4.41 26.71 -10.21
CA THR A 4 -5.08 25.97 -11.29
C THR A 4 -5.39 24.55 -10.83
N GLY A 5 -6.58 24.08 -11.12
CA GLY A 5 -7.00 22.68 -10.98
C GLY A 5 -7.07 21.98 -12.32
N LEU A 6 -6.63 20.72 -12.35
CA LEU A 6 -6.79 19.79 -13.46
C LEU A 6 -8.02 18.93 -13.19
N ARG A 7 -9.02 19.02 -14.06
CA ARG A 7 -10.22 18.16 -13.99
C ARG A 7 -9.92 16.79 -14.58
N LEU A 8 -10.23 15.76 -13.80
CA LEU A 8 -10.06 14.34 -14.15
C LEU A 8 -11.31 13.56 -13.72
N PRO A 9 -11.64 12.43 -14.36
CA PRO A 9 -12.72 11.57 -13.90
C PRO A 9 -12.51 11.21 -12.43
N ALA A 10 -13.56 11.34 -11.61
CA ALA A 10 -13.46 11.10 -10.17
C ALA A 10 -12.83 9.73 -9.80
N PRO A 11 -13.13 8.61 -10.51
CA PRO A 11 -12.44 7.34 -10.24
C PRO A 11 -10.93 7.41 -10.43
N GLU A 12 -10.43 8.11 -11.45
CA GLU A 12 -8.99 8.22 -11.71
C GLU A 12 -8.29 8.98 -10.57
N ILE A 13 -8.93 10.00 -10.00
CA ILE A 13 -8.42 10.70 -8.82
C ILE A 13 -8.40 9.78 -7.60
N GLU A 14 -9.44 8.97 -7.40
CA GLU A 14 -9.47 8.00 -6.31
C GLU A 14 -8.36 6.94 -6.47
N ALA A 15 -8.12 6.47 -7.70
CA ALA A 15 -7.00 5.57 -8.01
C ALA A 15 -5.63 6.22 -7.70
N LEU A 16 -5.46 7.50 -8.02
CA LEU A 16 -4.26 8.26 -7.66
C LEU A 16 -4.12 8.41 -6.14
N LEU A 17 -5.21 8.73 -5.43
CA LEU A 17 -5.23 8.90 -3.97
C LEU A 17 -4.95 7.60 -3.20
N GLN A 18 -5.34 6.46 -3.76
CA GLN A 18 -5.01 5.14 -3.22
C GLN A 18 -3.61 4.64 -3.64
N GLY A 19 -2.89 5.42 -4.45
CA GLY A 19 -1.58 5.04 -4.98
C GLY A 19 -1.63 3.90 -6.00
N ARG A 20 -2.81 3.50 -6.48
CA ARG A 20 -3.01 2.40 -7.45
C ARG A 20 -2.43 2.73 -8.82
N ILE A 21 -2.50 3.99 -9.24
CA ILE A 21 -1.88 4.48 -10.47
C ILE A 21 -1.05 5.73 -10.19
N ILE A 22 -0.17 6.06 -11.15
CA ILE A 22 0.52 7.36 -11.18
C ILE A 22 0.26 8.11 -12.48
N ALA A 23 -0.52 7.54 -13.41
CA ALA A 23 -0.74 8.11 -14.73
C ALA A 23 -2.19 8.56 -14.90
N VAL A 24 -2.41 9.59 -15.70
CA VAL A 24 -3.73 10.11 -16.11
C VAL A 24 -3.73 10.47 -17.59
N MET A 25 -4.92 10.57 -18.19
CA MET A 25 -5.08 10.90 -19.61
C MET A 25 -5.69 12.31 -19.83
N PRO A 26 -4.90 13.39 -19.75
CA PRO A 26 -5.41 14.72 -20.04
C PRO A 26 -5.77 14.88 -21.52
N ASN A 27 -6.67 15.82 -21.82
CA ASN A 27 -7.04 16.20 -23.19
C ASN A 27 -5.94 16.96 -23.95
N LYS A 28 -4.90 17.44 -23.27
CA LYS A 28 -3.77 18.16 -23.86
C LYS A 28 -2.47 17.70 -23.20
N PHE A 29 -1.37 17.84 -23.94
CA PHE A 29 -0.03 17.64 -23.40
C PHE A 29 0.21 18.57 -22.20
N ILE A 30 0.71 18.01 -21.11
CA ILE A 30 1.08 18.76 -19.91
C ILE A 30 2.60 18.86 -19.85
N THR A 31 3.12 20.08 -19.81
CA THR A 31 4.56 20.30 -19.63
C THR A 31 5.01 19.77 -18.27
N PRO A 32 6.09 18.97 -18.20
CA PRO A 32 6.68 18.54 -16.93
C PRO A 32 7.01 19.73 -16.02
N GLY A 33 6.92 19.51 -14.71
CA GLY A 33 7.07 20.53 -13.66
C GLY A 33 5.79 21.33 -13.39
N ARG A 34 4.74 21.23 -14.21
CA ARG A 34 3.46 21.89 -13.91
C ARG A 34 2.74 21.23 -12.75
N GLU A 35 2.08 22.06 -11.94
CA GLU A 35 1.42 21.68 -10.70
C GLU A 35 -0.07 22.03 -10.77
N PHE A 36 -0.92 21.12 -10.30
CA PHE A 36 -2.37 21.27 -10.39
C PHE A 36 -3.07 20.67 -9.18
N ALA A 37 -4.17 21.31 -8.78
CA ALA A 37 -5.12 20.71 -7.87
C ALA A 37 -5.85 19.58 -8.62
N LEU A 38 -6.08 18.43 -8.01
CA LEU A 38 -6.80 17.34 -8.66
C LEU A 38 -8.30 17.53 -8.43
N CYS A 39 -8.99 18.01 -9.45
CA CYS A 39 -10.41 18.34 -9.38
C CYS A 39 -11.26 17.19 -9.94
N PRO A 40 -12.13 16.55 -9.14
CA PRO A 40 -12.98 15.51 -9.66
C PRO A 40 -13.98 16.08 -10.69
N ALA A 41 -14.27 15.28 -11.70
CA ALA A 41 -15.28 15.52 -12.70
C ALA A 41 -16.13 14.26 -12.91
N ASP A 42 -17.37 14.48 -13.32
CA ASP A 42 -18.32 13.41 -13.58
C ASP A 42 -17.87 12.45 -14.70
N ALA A 43 -18.39 11.22 -14.61
CA ALA A 43 -18.13 10.09 -15.51
C ALA A 43 -18.43 10.35 -16.99
N SER A 44 -19.22 11.39 -17.31
CA SER A 44 -19.69 11.72 -18.66
C SER A 44 -18.58 12.05 -19.65
N ILE A 45 -17.32 11.98 -19.21
CA ILE A 45 -16.10 12.10 -20.01
C ILE A 45 -15.72 10.76 -20.70
N ASN A 46 -16.24 9.62 -20.22
CA ASN A 46 -15.84 8.30 -20.71
C ASN A 46 -16.59 7.92 -22.00
N LEU A 47 -15.85 7.38 -22.98
CA LEU A 47 -16.36 7.03 -24.31
C LEU A 47 -17.11 5.70 -24.36
N LEU A 48 -16.94 4.86 -23.34
CA LEU A 48 -17.45 3.51 -23.24
C LEU A 48 -18.19 3.31 -21.91
N PRO A 49 -19.06 2.28 -21.81
CA PRO A 49 -19.56 1.80 -20.54
C PRO A 49 -18.44 1.57 -19.53
N VAL A 50 -18.71 1.79 -18.24
CA VAL A 50 -17.70 1.73 -17.16
C VAL A 50 -16.95 0.38 -17.16
N GLU A 51 -17.67 -0.70 -17.43
CA GLU A 51 -17.19 -2.09 -17.49
C GLU A 51 -16.25 -2.35 -18.66
N GLN A 52 -16.36 -1.56 -19.73
CA GLN A 52 -15.48 -1.61 -20.89
C GLN A 52 -14.35 -0.58 -20.78
N TYR A 53 -14.54 0.47 -19.99
CA TYR A 53 -13.56 1.54 -19.84
C TYR A 53 -12.45 1.17 -18.83
N TYR A 54 -12.83 0.58 -17.70
CA TYR A 54 -11.91 0.20 -16.64
C TYR A 54 -11.74 -1.30 -16.52
N CYS A 55 -10.55 -1.74 -16.11
CA CYS A 55 -10.27 -3.13 -15.80
C CYS A 55 -11.19 -3.65 -14.68
N SER A 56 -11.54 -4.93 -14.73
CA SER A 56 -12.45 -5.59 -13.76
C SER A 56 -12.04 -5.35 -12.30
N SER A 57 -10.73 -5.37 -12.07
CA SER A 57 -10.05 -5.05 -10.82
C SER A 57 -10.42 -3.69 -10.22
N PHE A 58 -10.72 -2.70 -11.07
CA PHE A 58 -10.99 -1.32 -10.67
C PHE A 58 -12.49 -0.97 -10.64
N LEU A 59 -13.36 -1.82 -11.20
CA LEU A 59 -14.79 -1.55 -11.30
C LEU A 59 -15.48 -1.24 -9.97
N PRO A 60 -15.20 -1.93 -8.85
CA PRO A 60 -15.84 -1.59 -7.57
C PRO A 60 -15.55 -0.16 -7.11
N ILE A 61 -14.34 0.34 -7.35
CA ILE A 61 -13.94 1.71 -7.00
C ILE A 61 -14.59 2.70 -7.95
N ALA A 62 -14.56 2.44 -9.26
CA ALA A 62 -15.23 3.29 -10.22
C ALA A 62 -16.72 3.44 -9.92
N GLN A 63 -17.42 2.32 -9.70
CA GLN A 63 -18.85 2.29 -9.40
C GLN A 63 -19.19 2.99 -8.08
N SER A 64 -18.42 2.76 -7.00
CA SER A 64 -18.65 3.44 -5.72
C SER A 64 -18.41 4.94 -5.79
N THR A 65 -17.42 5.38 -6.57
CA THR A 65 -17.13 6.80 -6.79
C THR A 65 -18.26 7.49 -7.56
N PHE A 66 -18.92 6.80 -8.48
CA PHE A 66 -20.11 7.33 -9.16
C PHE A 66 -21.37 7.34 -8.27
N ALA A 67 -21.48 6.41 -7.34
CA ALA A 67 -22.59 6.34 -6.40
C ALA A 67 -22.50 7.39 -5.27
N GLN A 68 -21.30 7.89 -4.95
CA GLN A 68 -21.07 8.99 -4.02
C GLN A 68 -20.80 10.28 -4.80
N PRO A 69 -21.82 11.10 -5.13
CA PRO A 69 -21.57 12.38 -5.76
C PRO A 69 -20.72 13.24 -4.82
N ASN A 70 -19.48 13.52 -5.23
CA ASN A 70 -18.61 14.53 -4.60
C ASN A 70 -19.12 15.96 -4.84
N SER A 71 -20.34 16.09 -5.36
CA SER A 71 -21.00 17.30 -5.77
C SER A 71 -22.27 17.53 -4.97
N GLN A 72 -22.23 18.57 -4.13
CA GLN A 72 -23.43 19.14 -3.55
C GLN A 72 -23.93 20.23 -4.50
N GLY A 73 -24.95 19.91 -5.29
CA GLY A 73 -25.67 20.93 -6.07
C GLY A 73 -26.44 21.84 -5.11
N VAL A 74 -26.05 23.11 -5.04
CA VAL A 74 -26.82 24.12 -4.28
C VAL A 74 -27.85 24.74 -5.22
N LEU A 75 -29.11 24.35 -5.04
CA LEU A 75 -30.26 25.04 -5.66
C LEU A 75 -30.52 26.32 -4.85
N ILE A 76 -30.00 27.46 -5.33
CA ILE A 76 -30.37 28.75 -4.76
C ILE A 76 -31.82 29.05 -5.18
N GLN A 77 -32.78 28.85 -4.27
CA GLN A 77 -34.11 29.41 -4.46
C GLN A 77 -34.02 30.94 -4.34
N PRO A 78 -34.57 31.72 -5.28
CA PRO A 78 -34.65 33.16 -5.09
C PRO A 78 -35.58 33.44 -3.91
N GLN A 79 -35.10 34.19 -2.90
CA GLN A 79 -36.00 34.92 -2.01
C GLN A 79 -36.74 35.95 -2.86
N GLN A 80 -37.97 35.62 -3.27
CA GLN A 80 -38.84 36.53 -3.97
C GLN A 80 -39.31 37.62 -2.99
N MET A 81 -38.66 38.78 -3.01
CA MET A 81 -39.31 40.02 -2.61
C MET A 81 -40.05 40.58 -3.81
N SER A 82 -41.34 40.26 -3.92
CA SER A 82 -42.27 40.95 -4.81
C SER A 82 -42.65 42.27 -4.15
N LEU A 83 -42.30 43.41 -4.78
CA LEU A 83 -42.82 44.71 -4.37
C LEU A 83 -43.73 45.37 -5.40
N LEU A 84 -43.95 44.80 -6.59
CA LEU A 84 -44.91 45.34 -7.56
C LEU A 84 -45.52 44.23 -8.45
N PRO A 85 -46.85 44.20 -8.64
CA PRO A 85 -47.50 43.28 -9.56
C PRO A 85 -47.48 43.88 -10.98
N ASN A 86 -46.97 43.11 -11.94
CA ASN A 86 -46.87 43.40 -13.39
C ASN A 86 -45.60 44.12 -13.83
N GLU A 87 -44.53 43.36 -14.09
CA GLU A 87 -43.79 43.44 -15.36
C GLU A 87 -43.16 42.07 -15.65
N GLU A 88 -42.93 41.78 -16.93
CA GLU A 88 -42.40 40.53 -17.45
C GLU A 88 -41.11 40.12 -16.74
N GLN A 89 -41.14 38.96 -16.07
CA GLN A 89 -39.96 38.38 -15.44
C GLN A 89 -38.98 37.89 -16.52
N LEU A 90 -37.91 38.66 -16.73
CA LEU A 90 -36.71 38.19 -17.42
C LEU A 90 -36.19 36.93 -16.71
N LYS A 91 -36.44 35.75 -17.32
CA LYS A 91 -35.80 34.48 -16.93
C LYS A 91 -34.31 34.57 -17.24
N LEU A 92 -33.52 35.10 -16.31
CA LEU A 92 -32.08 34.93 -16.31
C LEU A 92 -31.75 33.44 -16.10
N PRO A 93 -30.83 32.83 -16.88
CA PRO A 93 -30.42 31.45 -16.66
C PRO A 93 -29.76 31.34 -15.29
N LEU A 94 -30.31 30.51 -14.40
CA LEU A 94 -29.62 30.09 -13.18
C LEU A 94 -28.30 29.42 -13.59
N LEU A 95 -27.17 30.06 -13.28
CA LEU A 95 -25.87 29.40 -13.31
C LEU A 95 -25.81 28.41 -12.15
N ALA A 96 -26.27 27.18 -12.37
CA ALA A 96 -26.03 26.08 -11.45
C ALA A 96 -24.51 25.83 -11.44
N TYR A 97 -23.84 26.19 -10.34
CA TYR A 97 -22.45 25.80 -10.12
C TYR A 97 -22.43 24.52 -9.30
N GLU A 98 -21.60 23.59 -9.72
CA GLU A 98 -21.32 22.37 -8.98
C GLU A 98 -20.16 22.66 -8.03
N THR A 99 -20.29 22.37 -6.74
CA THR A 99 -19.16 22.51 -5.81
C THR A 99 -18.47 21.17 -5.65
N VAL A 100 -17.17 21.12 -5.92
CA VAL A 100 -16.37 19.89 -5.80
C VAL A 100 -15.33 20.02 -4.69
N LEU A 101 -15.05 18.89 -4.03
CA LEU A 101 -14.06 18.80 -2.96
C LEU A 101 -12.71 18.29 -3.50
N ILE A 102 -11.67 19.10 -3.37
CA ILE A 102 -10.29 18.77 -3.75
C ILE A 102 -9.54 18.29 -2.51
N LYS A 103 -9.00 17.07 -2.56
CA LYS A 103 -8.24 16.45 -1.46
C LYS A 103 -6.73 16.35 -1.71
N ALA A 104 -6.29 16.54 -2.95
CA ALA A 104 -4.90 16.37 -3.35
C ALA A 104 -4.49 17.31 -4.48
N TRP A 105 -3.18 17.44 -4.65
CA TRP A 105 -2.55 18.12 -5.77
C TRP A 105 -1.49 17.21 -6.40
N GLY A 106 -1.15 17.47 -7.66
CA GLY A 106 -0.16 16.69 -8.39
C GLY A 106 0.80 17.56 -9.19
N ARG A 107 2.05 17.10 -9.30
CA ARG A 107 3.06 17.64 -10.21
C ARG A 107 3.23 16.69 -11.38
N CYS A 108 3.22 17.21 -12.60
CA CYS A 108 3.52 16.42 -13.79
C CYS A 108 5.03 16.16 -13.88
N GLU A 109 5.43 14.91 -13.79
CA GLU A 109 6.84 14.48 -13.85
C GLU A 109 7.26 14.02 -15.25
N LEU A 110 6.27 13.64 -16.07
CA LEU A 110 6.43 13.28 -17.47
C LEU A 110 5.06 13.38 -18.16
N CYS A 111 5.05 13.71 -19.44
CA CYS A 111 3.88 13.51 -20.29
C CYS A 111 4.35 12.89 -21.59
N GLN A 112 3.82 11.72 -21.94
CA GLN A 112 4.12 11.03 -23.19
C GLN A 112 2.96 11.17 -24.17
N ILE A 113 3.26 11.05 -25.45
CA ILE A 113 2.26 11.00 -26.52
C ILE A 113 2.27 9.58 -27.06
N LEU A 114 1.14 8.88 -26.93
CA LEU A 114 0.95 7.56 -27.50
C LEU A 114 0.04 7.70 -28.72
N ASN A 115 0.54 7.26 -29.88
CA ASN A 115 -0.13 7.41 -31.17
C ASN A 115 -0.25 6.09 -31.94
N ASN A 116 0.14 4.97 -31.32
CA ASN A 116 0.10 3.63 -31.91
C ASN A 116 -0.57 2.64 -30.96
N THR A 117 -0.98 1.50 -31.52
CA THR A 117 -1.72 0.47 -30.80
C THR A 117 -0.85 -0.61 -30.16
N GLU A 118 0.42 -0.72 -30.56
CA GLU A 118 1.34 -1.81 -30.14
C GLU A 118 1.57 -1.81 -28.63
N SER A 119 1.66 -0.62 -28.03
CA SER A 119 1.95 -0.45 -26.60
C SER A 119 0.71 -0.52 -25.70
N LEU A 120 -0.50 -0.51 -26.25
CA LEU A 120 -1.72 -0.34 -25.46
C LEU A 120 -2.06 -1.56 -24.60
N ALA A 121 -1.74 -2.77 -25.07
CA ALA A 121 -1.96 -3.99 -24.29
C ALA A 121 -1.10 -3.98 -23.01
N ALA A 122 0.21 -3.74 -23.16
CA ALA A 122 1.12 -3.64 -22.03
C ALA A 122 0.73 -2.49 -21.08
N LEU A 123 0.33 -1.33 -21.63
CA LEU A 123 -0.15 -0.21 -20.82
C LEU A 123 -1.41 -0.55 -20.02
N SER A 124 -2.33 -1.33 -20.58
CA SER A 124 -3.56 -1.75 -19.87
C SER A 124 -3.27 -2.61 -18.64
N HIS A 125 -2.17 -3.39 -18.67
CA HIS A 125 -1.72 -4.17 -17.51
C HIS A 125 -1.07 -3.32 -16.41
N LEU A 126 -0.61 -2.11 -16.75
CA LEU A 126 0.07 -1.19 -15.82
C LEU A 126 -0.83 -0.05 -15.33
N THR A 127 -2.08 -0.02 -15.79
CA THR A 127 -3.02 1.05 -15.52
C THR A 127 -4.42 0.49 -15.22
N ILE A 128 -5.36 1.37 -14.95
CA ILE A 128 -6.76 1.00 -14.66
C ILE A 128 -7.62 0.89 -15.92
N TRP A 129 -7.10 1.24 -17.10
CA TRP A 129 -7.87 1.29 -18.34
C TRP A 129 -7.71 0.00 -19.13
N THR A 130 -8.80 -0.47 -19.73
CA THR A 130 -8.75 -1.66 -20.60
C THR A 130 -8.02 -1.35 -21.91
N THR A 131 -7.55 -2.39 -22.59
CA THR A 131 -6.98 -2.26 -23.94
C THR A 131 -8.00 -1.67 -24.93
N GLU A 132 -9.26 -2.06 -24.80
CA GLU A 132 -10.40 -1.62 -25.61
C GLU A 132 -10.65 -0.12 -25.44
N ALA A 133 -10.63 0.36 -24.20
CA ALA A 133 -10.77 1.78 -23.88
C ALA A 133 -9.64 2.60 -24.49
N LEU A 134 -8.39 2.16 -24.30
CA LEU A 134 -7.22 2.84 -24.86
C LEU A 134 -7.29 2.89 -26.39
N LYS A 135 -7.70 1.80 -27.05
CA LYS A 135 -7.88 1.77 -28.51
C LYS A 135 -8.95 2.75 -28.98
N GLU A 136 -10.09 2.83 -28.30
CA GLU A 136 -11.17 3.74 -28.67
C GLU A 136 -10.79 5.21 -28.43
N ILE A 137 -10.11 5.52 -27.33
CA ILE A 137 -9.58 6.87 -27.08
C ILE A 137 -8.59 7.27 -28.17
N LEU A 138 -7.66 6.38 -28.52
CA LEU A 138 -6.68 6.63 -29.58
C LEU A 138 -7.37 6.84 -30.94
N ARG A 139 -8.39 6.04 -31.27
CA ARG A 139 -9.16 6.18 -32.51
C ARG A 139 -9.84 7.55 -32.63
N GLN A 140 -10.41 8.04 -31.53
CA GLN A 140 -11.16 9.30 -31.49
C GLN A 140 -10.25 10.54 -31.44
N LYS A 141 -9.20 10.48 -30.63
CA LYS A 141 -8.32 11.63 -30.35
C LYS A 141 -7.04 11.65 -31.18
N GLN A 142 -6.75 10.57 -31.91
CA GLN A 142 -5.50 10.28 -32.65
C GLN A 142 -4.24 10.17 -31.77
N ASN A 143 -4.27 10.74 -30.56
CA ASN A 143 -3.20 10.68 -29.60
C ASN A 143 -3.79 10.52 -28.19
N ILE A 144 -3.09 9.75 -27.36
CA ILE A 144 -3.29 9.72 -25.91
C ILE A 144 -2.13 10.50 -25.29
N PHE A 145 -2.44 11.55 -24.55
CA PHE A 145 -1.48 12.19 -23.67
C PHE A 145 -1.49 11.42 -22.36
N LEU A 146 -0.38 10.76 -22.02
CA LEU A 146 -0.25 10.01 -20.78
C LEU A 146 0.64 10.80 -19.83
N ALA A 147 0.03 11.49 -18.86
CA ALA A 147 0.74 12.33 -17.91
C ALA A 147 0.97 11.58 -16.59
N TYR A 148 2.22 11.56 -16.13
CA TYR A 148 2.65 10.87 -14.92
C TYR A 148 2.71 11.89 -13.81
N LEU A 149 1.91 11.71 -12.76
CA LEU A 149 1.71 12.67 -11.70
C LEU A 149 2.33 12.18 -10.39
N ARG A 150 3.22 12.99 -9.82
CA ARG A 150 3.60 12.89 -8.41
C ARG A 150 2.50 13.54 -7.57
N VAL A 151 1.77 12.73 -6.79
CA VAL A 151 0.57 13.19 -6.05
C VAL A 151 0.84 13.34 -4.57
N TYR A 152 0.30 14.41 -3.99
CA TYR A 152 0.41 14.76 -2.59
C TYR A 152 -0.96 15.09 -2.01
N GLN A 153 -1.21 14.64 -0.78
CA GLN A 153 -2.44 14.97 -0.07
C GLN A 153 -2.39 16.42 0.43
N LEU A 154 -3.52 17.13 0.31
CA LEU A 154 -3.67 18.45 0.90
C LEU A 154 -3.89 18.31 2.42
N PRO A 155 -3.27 19.17 3.25
CA PRO A 155 -3.55 19.19 4.69
C PRO A 155 -5.01 19.45 5.03
N LYS A 156 -5.69 20.23 4.18
CA LYS A 156 -7.12 20.54 4.28
C LYS A 156 -7.72 20.51 2.88
N SER A 157 -8.87 19.85 2.75
CA SER A 157 -9.62 19.82 1.49
C SER A 157 -10.13 21.21 1.11
N ILE A 158 -10.26 21.47 -0.19
CA ILE A 158 -10.65 22.76 -0.75
C ILE A 158 -11.93 22.58 -1.56
N GLU A 159 -12.93 23.41 -1.28
CA GLU A 159 -14.15 23.47 -2.08
C GLU A 159 -13.98 24.44 -3.24
N VAL A 160 -14.31 23.98 -4.45
CA VAL A 160 -14.18 24.79 -5.66
C VAL A 160 -15.50 24.79 -6.43
N PRO A 161 -16.09 25.98 -6.69
CA PRO A 161 -17.25 26.08 -7.56
C PRO A 161 -16.84 25.94 -9.02
N ILE A 162 -17.42 24.97 -9.70
CA ILE A 162 -17.19 24.66 -11.10
C ILE A 162 -18.27 25.32 -11.94
N LYS A 163 -17.85 26.22 -12.83
CA LYS A 163 -18.74 27.00 -13.71
C LYS A 163 -18.80 26.45 -15.14
N SER A 164 -17.84 25.61 -15.54
CA SER A 164 -17.70 25.13 -16.91
C SER A 164 -17.01 23.77 -16.98
N ASN A 165 -17.30 23.01 -18.04
CA ASN A 165 -16.65 21.73 -18.37
C ASN A 165 -15.25 21.88 -18.98
N SER A 166 -14.50 22.90 -18.56
CA SER A 166 -13.11 23.09 -18.97
C SER A 166 -12.20 22.12 -18.24
N GLN A 167 -11.18 21.58 -18.93
CA GLN A 167 -10.19 20.71 -18.30
C GLN A 167 -9.42 21.42 -17.18
N PHE A 168 -9.21 22.72 -17.30
CA PHE A 168 -8.55 23.52 -16.27
C PHE A 168 -9.55 24.45 -15.62
N VAL A 169 -9.49 24.54 -14.29
CA VAL A 169 -10.33 25.43 -13.49
C VAL A 169 -9.46 26.33 -12.63
N ALA A 170 -9.85 27.60 -12.49
CA ALA A 170 -9.19 28.50 -11.56
C ALA A 170 -9.59 28.14 -10.12
N LEU A 171 -8.62 28.09 -9.22
CA LEU A 171 -8.88 27.94 -7.80
C LEU A 171 -9.38 29.28 -7.21
N PRO A 172 -10.29 29.25 -6.23
CA PRO A 172 -10.81 30.48 -5.61
C PRO A 172 -9.71 31.27 -4.89
N GLN A 173 -8.70 30.58 -4.35
CA GLN A 173 -7.53 31.18 -3.73
C GLN A 173 -6.27 30.37 -4.06
N PRO A 174 -5.09 31.02 -4.20
CA PRO A 174 -3.83 30.33 -4.34
C PRO A 174 -3.54 29.43 -3.13
N VAL A 175 -3.03 28.23 -3.41
CA VAL A 175 -2.71 27.23 -2.39
C VAL A 175 -1.20 27.13 -2.23
N ASN A 176 -0.74 27.15 -0.98
CA ASN A 176 0.64 26.82 -0.65
C ASN A 176 0.83 25.31 -0.71
N LEU A 177 1.77 24.89 -1.52
CA LEU A 177 2.06 23.48 -1.72
C LEU A 177 2.96 22.97 -0.60
N SER A 178 2.66 21.77 -0.13
CA SER A 178 3.50 21.02 0.78
C SER A 178 3.73 19.65 0.19
N GLU A 179 5.00 19.26 0.07
CA GLU A 179 5.42 17.93 -0.37
C GLU A 179 5.48 16.93 0.79
N ALA A 180 5.05 17.33 2.00
CA ALA A 180 5.22 16.53 3.22
C ALA A 180 4.37 15.26 3.27
N LYS A 181 3.30 15.17 2.46
CA LYS A 181 2.37 14.03 2.44
C LYS A 181 2.23 13.45 1.03
N PRO A 182 3.29 12.85 0.46
CA PRO A 182 3.16 12.19 -0.81
C PRO A 182 2.27 10.95 -0.67
N VAL A 183 1.43 10.67 -1.68
CA VAL A 183 0.54 9.50 -1.62
C VAL A 183 1.32 8.19 -1.62
N ILE A 184 2.33 8.09 -2.49
CA ILE A 184 3.30 6.98 -2.51
C ILE A 184 4.70 7.53 -2.23
N ASN A 185 5.65 6.74 -1.72
CA ASN A 185 7.01 7.24 -1.48
C ASN A 185 7.83 7.43 -2.79
N ASP A 186 8.98 8.11 -2.71
CA ASP A 186 9.80 8.44 -3.90
C ASP A 186 10.36 7.20 -4.62
N ARG A 187 10.71 6.16 -3.85
CA ARG A 187 11.20 4.89 -4.41
C ARG A 187 10.12 4.21 -5.24
N THR A 188 8.92 4.05 -4.67
CA THR A 188 7.76 3.46 -5.36
C THR A 188 7.37 4.28 -6.59
N PHE A 189 7.35 5.61 -6.48
CA PHE A 189 7.06 6.48 -7.63
C PHE A 189 8.07 6.31 -8.75
N THR A 190 9.37 6.35 -8.44
CA THR A 190 10.45 6.20 -9.41
C THR A 190 10.38 4.86 -10.12
N GLN A 191 10.13 3.79 -9.36
CA GLN A 191 9.96 2.45 -9.91
C GLN A 191 8.76 2.34 -10.85
N ARG A 192 7.59 2.84 -10.44
CA ARG A 192 6.37 2.81 -11.28
C ARG A 192 6.50 3.68 -12.53
N LYS A 193 7.16 4.83 -12.41
CA LYS A 193 7.50 5.68 -13.55
C LYS A 193 8.38 4.92 -14.54
N HIS A 194 9.42 4.23 -14.06
CA HIS A 194 10.28 3.42 -14.90
C HIS A 194 9.52 2.27 -15.60
N GLN A 195 8.68 1.56 -14.86
CA GLN A 195 7.84 0.47 -15.40
C GLN A 195 6.92 0.97 -16.51
N LEU A 196 6.25 2.09 -16.32
CA LEU A 196 5.40 2.70 -17.35
C LEU A 196 6.20 3.18 -18.57
N GLU A 197 7.38 3.78 -18.36
CA GLU A 197 8.26 4.22 -19.45
C GLU A 197 8.80 3.06 -20.29
N LYS A 198 9.06 1.91 -19.66
CA LYS A 198 9.60 0.71 -20.28
C LYS A 198 8.56 -0.32 -20.67
N LEU A 199 7.30 -0.12 -20.28
CA LEU A 199 6.20 -1.08 -20.37
C LEU A 199 6.57 -2.44 -19.72
N GLU A 200 7.33 -2.38 -18.62
CA GLU A 200 7.73 -3.55 -17.85
C GLU A 200 6.63 -3.94 -16.87
N PRO A 201 6.37 -5.26 -16.68
CA PRO A 201 5.36 -5.72 -15.74
C PRO A 201 5.66 -5.29 -14.30
N SER A 202 4.61 -5.26 -13.46
CA SER A 202 4.78 -5.12 -12.01
C SER A 202 5.68 -6.25 -11.48
N LEU A 203 6.40 -6.01 -10.37
CA LEU A 203 7.18 -7.06 -9.71
C LEU A 203 6.28 -8.14 -9.10
N HIS A 204 5.05 -7.77 -8.73
CA HIS A 204 4.09 -8.63 -8.03
C HIS A 204 2.69 -8.47 -8.62
N PRO A 205 2.48 -8.81 -9.91
CA PRO A 205 1.20 -8.62 -10.58
C PRO A 205 0.05 -9.38 -9.90
N GLU A 206 0.34 -10.54 -9.31
CA GLU A 206 -0.64 -11.36 -8.58
C GLU A 206 -1.13 -10.66 -7.30
N LEU A 207 -0.28 -9.86 -6.64
CA LEU A 207 -0.68 -9.08 -5.47
C LEU A 207 -1.54 -7.88 -5.87
N GLU A 208 -1.26 -7.23 -7.00
CA GLU A 208 -2.11 -6.15 -7.51
C GLU A 208 -3.48 -6.66 -7.94
N GLU A 209 -3.53 -7.86 -8.54
CA GLU A 209 -4.78 -8.55 -8.89
C GLU A 209 -5.56 -8.95 -7.64
N LEU A 210 -4.92 -9.57 -6.64
CA LEU A 210 -5.55 -9.93 -5.37
C LEU A 210 -6.12 -8.69 -4.66
N GLN A 211 -5.31 -7.64 -4.54
CA GLN A 211 -5.71 -6.37 -3.92
C GLN A 211 -6.94 -5.76 -4.59
N SER A 212 -7.05 -5.96 -5.90
CA SER A 212 -8.20 -5.52 -6.66
C SER A 212 -9.42 -6.41 -6.47
N ALA A 213 -9.24 -7.73 -6.45
CA ALA A 213 -10.30 -8.69 -6.21
C ALA A 213 -10.96 -8.50 -4.83
N ILE A 214 -10.18 -8.13 -3.81
CA ILE A 214 -10.68 -7.88 -2.45
C ILE A 214 -11.22 -6.46 -2.24
N ALA A 215 -11.06 -5.55 -3.21
CA ALA A 215 -11.41 -4.13 -3.04
C ALA A 215 -12.88 -3.92 -2.62
N SER A 216 -13.81 -4.67 -3.21
CA SER A 216 -15.24 -4.60 -2.87
C SER A 216 -15.54 -5.11 -1.46
N LEU A 217 -14.76 -6.08 -0.97
CA LEU A 217 -14.90 -6.67 0.36
C LEU A 217 -14.40 -5.72 1.45
N THR A 218 -13.45 -4.82 1.15
CA THR A 218 -12.93 -3.86 2.14
C THR A 218 -14.00 -2.94 2.74
N ILE A 219 -15.12 -2.74 2.02
CA ILE A 219 -16.24 -1.89 2.46
C ILE A 219 -17.02 -2.55 3.60
N SER A 220 -17.18 -3.88 3.57
CA SER A 220 -18.06 -4.61 4.49
C SER A 220 -17.30 -5.56 5.43
N GLN A 221 -16.05 -5.90 5.11
CA GLN A 221 -15.26 -6.89 5.84
C GLN A 221 -13.96 -6.27 6.39
N PRO A 222 -13.84 -6.12 7.73
CA PRO A 222 -12.62 -5.61 8.36
C PRO A 222 -11.36 -6.43 8.03
N ALA A 223 -11.49 -7.75 7.90
CA ALA A 223 -10.36 -8.62 7.55
C ALA A 223 -9.86 -8.38 6.11
N ALA A 224 -10.76 -8.14 5.15
CA ALA A 224 -10.38 -7.79 3.79
C ALA A 224 -9.70 -6.43 3.73
N LYS A 225 -10.16 -5.46 4.53
CA LYS A 225 -9.51 -4.16 4.66
C LYS A 225 -8.09 -4.28 5.23
N GLN A 226 -7.92 -5.10 6.27
CA GLN A 226 -6.59 -5.36 6.84
C GLN A 226 -5.64 -5.97 5.79
N LEU A 227 -6.12 -6.95 5.02
CA LEU A 227 -5.33 -7.57 3.95
C LEU A 227 -4.97 -6.57 2.85
N ASP A 228 -5.91 -5.71 2.43
CA ASP A 228 -5.67 -4.64 1.45
C ASP A 228 -4.61 -3.65 1.95
N ASP A 229 -4.67 -3.24 3.22
CA ASP A 229 -3.68 -2.36 3.83
C ASP A 229 -2.30 -3.04 3.92
N ASP A 230 -2.24 -4.32 4.31
CA ASP A 230 -1.00 -5.10 4.38
C ASP A 230 -0.35 -5.24 2.97
N ILE A 231 -1.16 -5.51 1.93
CA ILE A 231 -0.67 -5.57 0.54
C ILE A 231 -0.15 -4.19 0.09
N LYS A 232 -0.89 -3.11 0.39
CA LYS A 232 -0.45 -1.74 0.06
C LYS A 232 0.86 -1.38 0.73
N VAL A 233 1.07 -1.78 1.98
CA VAL A 233 2.34 -1.58 2.69
C VAL A 233 3.46 -2.39 2.04
N PHE A 234 3.22 -3.67 1.73
CA PHE A 234 4.19 -4.54 1.07
C PHE A 234 4.63 -4.00 -0.30
N LEU A 235 3.66 -3.54 -1.11
CA LEU A 235 3.91 -2.94 -2.41
C LEU A 235 4.44 -1.50 -2.34
N GLY A 236 4.57 -0.94 -1.13
CA GLY A 236 5.08 0.41 -0.89
C GLY A 236 4.14 1.53 -1.34
N TRP A 237 2.84 1.25 -1.47
CA TRP A 237 1.79 2.21 -1.84
C TRP A 237 1.31 3.04 -0.66
N SER A 238 1.42 2.52 0.56
CA SER A 238 1.16 3.28 1.77
C SER A 238 2.41 3.32 2.65
N SER A 239 2.66 4.51 3.21
CA SER A 239 3.66 4.69 4.27
C SER A 239 3.02 4.73 5.65
N ASP A 240 1.69 4.56 5.73
CA ASP A 240 1.02 4.36 7.01
C ASP A 240 1.62 3.11 7.61
N LYS A 241 2.47 3.35 8.59
CA LYS A 241 2.96 2.38 9.54
C LYS A 241 1.73 1.73 10.16
N LEU A 242 1.25 0.65 9.57
CA LEU A 242 0.77 -0.49 10.33
C LEU A 242 1.99 -1.07 11.07
N ILE A 243 2.62 -0.27 11.92
CA ILE A 243 3.14 -0.81 13.16
C ILE A 243 1.86 -1.20 13.90
N LYS A 244 1.34 -2.39 13.58
CA LYS A 244 0.66 -3.17 14.63
C LYS A 244 1.64 -3.07 15.78
N GLN A 245 1.19 -2.48 16.90
CA GLN A 245 1.97 -2.60 18.13
C GLN A 245 2.37 -4.07 18.20
N PRO A 246 3.67 -4.37 18.38
CA PRO A 246 4.09 -5.76 18.48
C PRO A 246 3.13 -6.39 19.47
N ASP A 247 2.44 -7.44 19.01
CA ASP A 247 1.50 -8.17 19.84
C ASP A 247 2.15 -8.29 21.23
N PRO A 248 1.51 -7.81 22.31
CA PRO A 248 2.10 -7.88 23.64
C PRO A 248 2.62 -9.29 23.95
N ASP A 249 1.98 -10.32 23.39
CA ASP A 249 2.34 -11.72 23.53
C ASP A 249 3.59 -12.14 22.72
N LEU A 250 4.05 -11.30 21.78
CA LEU A 250 5.26 -11.47 20.96
C LEU A 250 6.42 -10.55 21.34
N THR A 251 6.26 -9.72 22.38
CA THR A 251 7.30 -8.79 22.87
C THR A 251 8.61 -9.49 23.20
N TRP A 252 8.55 -10.73 23.69
CA TRP A 252 9.68 -11.59 24.02
C TRP A 252 10.62 -11.86 22.82
N ILE A 253 10.15 -11.76 21.58
CA ILE A 253 11.00 -11.99 20.39
C ILE A 253 12.18 -11.00 20.37
N ASN A 254 11.97 -9.79 20.88
CA ASN A 254 13.01 -8.76 20.96
C ASN A 254 14.12 -9.13 21.97
N ASP A 255 13.82 -10.03 22.91
CA ASP A 255 14.77 -10.46 23.94
C ASP A 255 15.69 -11.59 23.44
N ILE A 256 15.38 -12.27 22.32
CA ILE A 256 16.16 -13.43 21.82
C ILE A 256 17.62 -13.04 21.58
N ALA A 257 17.86 -11.94 20.85
CA ALA A 257 19.20 -11.48 20.55
C ALA A 257 19.92 -11.01 21.82
N LYS A 258 19.19 -10.35 22.74
CA LYS A 258 19.72 -9.87 24.02
C LYS A 258 20.16 -11.03 24.93
N LEU A 259 19.39 -12.10 24.99
CA LEU A 259 19.71 -13.27 25.81
C LEU A 259 20.83 -14.12 25.19
N GLY A 260 20.95 -14.14 23.86
CA GLY A 260 22.02 -14.85 23.15
C GLY A 260 23.36 -14.09 23.15
N ASP A 261 23.32 -12.76 23.02
CA ASP A 261 24.52 -11.92 23.00
C ASP A 261 24.93 -11.46 24.40
N ARG A 262 26.03 -12.00 24.90
CA ARG A 262 26.68 -11.55 26.16
C ARG A 262 27.92 -10.71 25.89
N THR A 263 27.88 -9.83 24.88
CA THR A 263 28.99 -8.92 24.54
C THR A 263 29.39 -7.99 25.68
N ILE A 264 28.49 -7.75 26.63
CA ILE A 264 28.67 -6.93 27.83
C ILE A 264 28.76 -7.88 29.03
N GLU A 265 29.97 -8.20 29.49
CA GLU A 265 30.22 -8.89 30.78
C GLU A 265 29.82 -8.04 32.01
N GLN A 266 29.00 -7.00 31.81
CA GLN A 266 28.60 -6.02 32.83
C GLN A 266 27.08 -5.97 33.08
N ASP A 267 26.31 -6.96 32.62
CA ASP A 267 24.93 -7.12 33.11
C ASP A 267 24.94 -7.82 34.50
N GLU A 268 25.00 -6.97 35.52
CA GLU A 268 24.37 -7.03 36.85
C GLU A 268 23.91 -8.42 37.36
N ASP A 269 24.51 -8.86 38.48
CA ASP A 269 24.04 -9.84 39.46
C ASP A 269 23.64 -11.28 39.02
N LYS A 270 23.65 -11.61 37.73
CA LYS A 270 23.27 -12.96 37.25
C LYS A 270 24.47 -13.88 37.04
N SER A 271 24.41 -15.08 37.63
CA SER A 271 25.39 -16.14 37.39
C SER A 271 25.36 -16.65 35.94
N ASN A 272 26.47 -17.18 35.44
CA ASN A 272 26.53 -17.83 34.12
C ASN A 272 25.51 -18.95 33.94
N TYR A 273 25.18 -19.65 35.04
CA TYR A 273 24.17 -20.69 35.05
C TYR A 273 22.79 -20.11 34.72
N GLN A 274 22.41 -19.02 35.40
CA GLN A 274 21.11 -18.38 35.20
C GLN A 274 20.96 -17.77 33.80
N ALA A 275 22.02 -17.17 33.26
CA ALA A 275 21.99 -16.66 31.89
C ALA A 275 21.86 -17.78 30.83
N GLY A 276 22.52 -18.92 31.04
CA GLY A 276 22.36 -20.10 30.19
C GLY A 276 20.92 -20.63 30.22
N THR A 277 20.33 -20.71 31.41
CA THR A 277 18.93 -21.12 31.59
C THR A 277 17.95 -20.14 30.92
N ASP A 278 18.14 -18.83 31.07
CA ASP A 278 17.28 -17.83 30.42
C ASP A 278 17.32 -17.97 28.88
N PHE A 279 18.50 -18.24 28.31
CA PHE A 279 18.65 -18.46 26.87
C PHE A 279 18.06 -19.79 26.39
N GLU A 280 18.21 -20.86 27.17
CA GLU A 280 17.54 -22.14 26.90
C GLU A 280 16.02 -21.96 26.85
N ILE A 281 15.44 -21.28 27.86
CA ILE A 281 13.99 -21.02 27.93
C ILE A 281 13.49 -20.27 26.69
N ILE A 282 14.22 -19.24 26.24
CA ILE A 282 13.78 -18.48 25.06
C ILE A 282 13.96 -19.26 23.76
N ALA A 283 14.95 -20.16 23.68
CA ALA A 283 15.11 -21.06 22.54
C ALA A 283 13.97 -22.09 22.45
N HIS A 284 13.54 -22.64 23.58
CA HIS A 284 12.35 -23.49 23.70
C HIS A 284 11.10 -22.78 23.17
N ARG A 285 10.82 -21.58 23.70
CA ARG A 285 9.68 -20.76 23.27
C ARG A 285 9.75 -20.41 21.78
N SER A 286 10.95 -20.16 21.26
CA SER A 286 11.16 -19.85 19.84
C SER A 286 10.78 -21.00 18.93
N LEU A 287 11.21 -22.21 19.27
CA LEU A 287 10.95 -23.38 18.44
C LEU A 287 9.49 -23.84 18.53
N ASP A 288 8.89 -23.81 19.72
CA ASP A 288 7.46 -24.06 19.90
C ASP A 288 6.60 -23.07 19.09
N PHE A 289 6.94 -21.77 19.15
CA PHE A 289 6.28 -20.73 18.35
C PHE A 289 6.39 -20.97 16.83
N LEU A 290 7.53 -21.51 16.36
CA LEU A 290 7.72 -21.89 14.97
C LEU A 290 7.02 -23.20 14.58
N GLY A 291 6.32 -23.85 15.52
CA GLY A 291 5.56 -25.09 15.30
C GLY A 291 6.37 -26.37 15.48
N PHE A 292 7.55 -26.31 16.10
CA PHE A 292 8.27 -27.52 16.50
C PHE A 292 7.66 -28.13 17.77
N LYS A 293 7.61 -29.47 17.83
CA LYS A 293 7.20 -30.17 19.05
C LYS A 293 8.39 -30.35 19.98
N VAL A 294 8.50 -29.48 20.98
CA VAL A 294 9.53 -29.53 22.03
C VAL A 294 9.22 -30.65 23.03
N GLU A 295 10.20 -31.50 23.34
CA GLU A 295 10.04 -32.66 24.21
C GLU A 295 10.71 -32.43 25.58
N GLU A 296 9.91 -32.16 26.61
CA GLU A 296 10.37 -31.88 27.98
C GLU A 296 11.04 -33.08 28.68
N ASN A 297 10.73 -34.31 28.24
CA ASN A 297 11.20 -35.53 28.90
C ASN A 297 12.72 -35.78 28.77
N TYR A 298 13.39 -35.00 27.92
CA TYR A 298 14.84 -35.10 27.68
C TYR A 298 15.62 -33.94 28.32
N LYS A 299 14.90 -32.99 28.93
CA LYS A 299 15.46 -31.84 29.63
C LYS A 299 16.13 -32.27 30.93
N GLY A 300 17.31 -31.73 31.21
CA GLY A 300 17.98 -31.95 32.49
C GLY A 300 19.29 -31.20 32.57
N GLY A 301 19.78 -30.98 33.81
CA GLY A 301 21.08 -30.34 34.08
C GLY A 301 22.26 -31.19 33.60
N ALA A 302 23.31 -31.38 34.42
CA ALA A 302 24.51 -32.13 34.01
C ALA A 302 24.17 -33.57 33.51
N GLY A 303 24.02 -33.73 32.20
CA GLY A 303 23.68 -35.00 31.53
C GLY A 303 22.34 -35.07 30.78
N GLY A 304 21.51 -34.03 30.80
CA GLY A 304 20.32 -33.87 29.96
C GLY A 304 20.61 -33.15 28.64
N LEU A 305 19.66 -33.15 27.71
CA LEU A 305 19.71 -32.31 26.50
C LEU A 305 19.15 -30.92 26.84
N ASP A 306 19.82 -29.86 26.37
CA ASP A 306 19.32 -28.50 26.51
C ASP A 306 17.97 -28.35 25.77
N LEU A 307 17.89 -28.88 24.54
CA LEU A 307 16.64 -28.90 23.79
C LEU A 307 16.57 -30.08 22.81
N PHE A 308 15.39 -30.71 22.75
CA PHE A 308 15.04 -31.70 21.73
C PHE A 308 13.64 -31.42 21.18
N CYS A 309 13.52 -31.38 19.85
CA CYS A 309 12.24 -31.38 19.16
C CYS A 309 12.06 -32.68 18.38
N SER A 310 10.88 -33.28 18.44
CA SER A 310 10.57 -34.52 17.70
C SER A 310 9.92 -34.27 16.33
N GLN A 311 9.32 -33.09 16.15
CA GLN A 311 8.62 -32.69 14.93
C GLN A 311 8.95 -31.23 14.56
N PRO A 312 8.86 -30.85 13.27
CA PRO A 312 8.47 -31.68 12.11
C PRO A 312 9.53 -32.73 11.71
N TYR A 313 10.75 -32.56 12.19
CA TYR A 313 11.83 -33.55 12.12
C TYR A 313 12.63 -33.47 13.43
N PRO A 314 13.35 -34.55 13.79
CA PRO A 314 14.15 -34.55 15.01
C PRO A 314 15.24 -33.46 14.96
N LEU A 315 15.27 -32.59 15.96
CA LEU A 315 16.26 -31.53 16.14
C LEU A 315 16.79 -31.60 17.56
N VAL A 316 18.09 -31.75 17.71
CA VAL A 316 18.78 -31.69 19.01
C VAL A 316 19.61 -30.42 19.03
N CYS A 317 19.46 -29.63 20.08
CA CYS A 317 20.16 -28.37 20.23
C CYS A 317 20.93 -28.31 21.56
N GLU A 318 22.16 -27.81 21.48
CA GLU A 318 22.94 -27.32 22.61
C GLU A 318 22.82 -25.80 22.63
N CYS A 319 22.35 -25.21 23.73
CA CYS A 319 22.13 -23.78 23.89
C CYS A 319 23.30 -23.14 24.63
N LYS A 320 23.92 -22.11 24.05
CA LYS A 320 25.04 -21.36 24.62
C LYS A 320 24.83 -19.86 24.45
N ALA A 321 24.64 -19.17 25.56
CA ALA A 321 24.63 -17.71 25.59
C ALA A 321 26.07 -17.16 25.64
N GLY A 322 26.48 -16.35 24.66
CA GLY A 322 27.79 -15.68 24.65
C GLY A 322 28.50 -15.60 23.29
N LYS A 323 29.71 -15.01 23.29
CA LYS A 323 30.51 -14.72 22.07
C LYS A 323 31.13 -15.95 21.39
N SER A 324 31.28 -17.06 22.10
CA SER A 324 32.03 -18.21 21.62
C SER A 324 31.36 -19.51 22.02
N ILE A 325 31.33 -20.46 21.09
CA ILE A 325 30.97 -21.84 21.35
C ILE A 325 32.21 -22.54 21.93
N PRO A 326 32.14 -23.12 23.15
CA PRO A 326 33.25 -23.89 23.70
C PRO A 326 33.57 -25.10 22.82
N ASP A 327 34.86 -25.41 22.63
CA ASP A 327 35.31 -26.52 21.75
C ASP A 327 34.63 -27.86 22.07
N ARG A 328 34.32 -28.11 23.35
CA ARG A 328 33.70 -29.35 23.82
C ARG A 328 32.19 -29.42 23.65
N ALA A 329 31.52 -28.34 23.26
CA ALA A 329 30.05 -28.31 23.13
C ALA A 329 29.56 -29.31 22.08
N VAL A 330 30.30 -29.49 20.99
CA VAL A 330 30.00 -30.47 19.94
C VAL A 330 30.10 -31.90 20.48
N GLU A 331 31.18 -32.20 21.21
CA GLU A 331 31.42 -33.53 21.80
C GLU A 331 30.37 -33.86 22.85
N GLU A 332 29.96 -32.86 23.64
CA GLU A 332 28.95 -32.99 24.67
C GLU A 332 27.57 -33.29 24.07
N LEU A 333 27.15 -32.52 23.06
CA LEU A 333 25.91 -32.74 22.33
C LEU A 333 25.87 -34.13 21.68
N ASP A 334 26.97 -34.56 21.06
CA ASP A 334 27.07 -35.89 20.43
C ASP A 334 26.98 -37.02 21.46
N ARG A 335 27.71 -36.90 22.57
CA ARG A 335 27.70 -37.89 23.65
C ARG A 335 26.33 -38.00 24.32
N ILE A 336 25.71 -36.88 24.65
CA ILE A 336 24.42 -36.83 25.36
C ILE A 336 23.28 -37.21 24.41
N GLY A 337 23.29 -36.70 23.19
CA GLY A 337 22.30 -37.03 22.16
C GLY A 337 22.27 -38.52 21.83
N LYS A 338 23.44 -39.16 21.64
CA LYS A 338 23.53 -40.62 21.43
C LYS A 338 23.02 -41.42 22.62
N ARG A 339 23.26 -40.95 23.85
CA ARG A 339 22.80 -41.63 25.06
C ARG A 339 21.28 -41.67 25.15
N HIS A 340 20.62 -40.55 24.89
CA HIS A 340 19.18 -40.41 25.08
C HIS A 340 18.37 -40.86 23.87
N LEU A 341 18.83 -40.55 22.66
CA LEU A 341 18.07 -40.80 21.42
C LEU A 341 18.56 -42.02 20.64
N LYS A 342 19.69 -42.63 21.03
CA LYS A 342 20.25 -43.84 20.42
C LYS A 342 20.32 -43.71 18.88
N GLU A 343 19.76 -44.65 18.14
CA GLU A 343 19.77 -44.64 16.66
C GLU A 343 19.02 -43.45 16.07
N SER A 344 18.01 -42.92 16.76
CA SER A 344 17.26 -41.74 16.32
C SER A 344 18.10 -40.47 16.32
N TYR A 345 19.21 -40.41 17.08
CA TYR A 345 20.16 -39.29 17.06
C TYR A 345 20.82 -39.10 15.68
N LEU A 346 21.02 -40.19 14.92
CA LEU A 346 21.63 -40.12 13.60
C LEU A 346 20.73 -39.45 12.56
N GLN A 347 19.41 -39.45 12.81
CA GLN A 347 18.41 -38.83 11.95
C GLN A 347 18.14 -37.37 12.36
N ALA A 348 18.64 -36.94 13.51
CA ALA A 348 18.40 -35.62 14.04
C ALA A 348 19.32 -34.56 13.41
N VAL A 349 18.74 -33.40 13.11
CA VAL A 349 19.52 -32.17 12.87
C VAL A 349 20.18 -31.78 14.19
N ARG A 350 21.44 -31.37 14.13
CA ARG A 350 22.25 -31.00 15.30
C ARG A 350 22.56 -29.52 15.22
N LEU A 351 22.11 -28.78 16.22
CA LEU A 351 22.29 -27.34 16.31
C LEU A 351 23.11 -27.02 17.55
N ILE A 352 24.08 -26.12 17.40
CA ILE A 352 24.75 -25.49 18.53
C ILE A 352 24.57 -24.00 18.31
N ARG A 353 23.95 -23.32 19.27
CA ARG A 353 23.45 -21.96 19.08
C ARG A 353 23.72 -21.08 20.28
#